data_AF-A0A847HV98-F1
#
_entry.id   AF-A0A847HV98-F1
#
_cell.length_a   1.000
_cell.length_b   1.000
_cell.length_c   1.000
_cell.angle_alpha   90.00
_cell.angle_beta   90.00
_cell.angle_gamma   90.00
#
_symmetry.space_group_name_H-M   'P 1'
#
loop_
_entity.id
_entity.type
_entity.pdbx_description
1 polymer ?
#
loop_
_entity_poly.entity_id
_entity_poly.type
_entity_poly.pdbx_seq_one_letter_code
_entity_poly.pdbx_strand_id
1 'polypeptide(L)' 'MSEPEPAAAFVVRVTSGQHGPRIRLQDLRTGEVREFASWAEFLRYAETVGSRSTLR' A
#
# COMPACT_ATOMS: atom_id res chain seq x y z
N MET A 1 -3.61 -29.28 -2.87
CA MET A 1 -4.23 -28.02 -2.42
C MET A 1 -3.37 -26.91 -2.98
N SER A 2 -3.89 -26.05 -3.85
CA SER A 2 -3.15 -24.89 -4.33
C SER A 2 -3.00 -23.91 -3.17
N GLU A 3 -1.79 -23.42 -2.91
CA GLU A 3 -1.59 -22.32 -1.97
C GLU A 3 -2.46 -21.13 -2.38
N PRO A 4 -3.12 -20.45 -1.43
CA PRO A 4 -3.85 -19.23 -1.76
C PRO A 4 -2.85 -18.22 -2.35
N GLU A 5 -3.18 -17.68 -3.53
CA GLU A 5 -2.37 -16.64 -4.16
C GLU A 5 -2.18 -15.51 -3.14
N PRO A 6 -0.94 -15.05 -2.88
CA PRO A 6 -0.71 -14.10 -1.81
C PRO A 6 -1.55 -12.83 -2.04
N ALA A 7 -2.43 -12.55 -1.07
CA ALA A 7 -3.23 -11.35 -0.99
C ALA A 7 -2.30 -10.13 -0.86
N ALA A 8 -1.86 -9.59 -2.00
CA ALA A 8 -1.09 -8.36 -2.17
C ALA A 8 0.07 -8.13 -1.16
N ALA A 9 1.31 -8.32 -1.61
CA ALA A 9 2.49 -8.11 -0.79
C ALA A 9 2.97 -6.64 -0.89
N PHE A 10 2.93 -5.91 0.23
CA PHE A 10 3.36 -4.51 0.31
C PHE A 10 4.47 -4.29 1.33
N VAL A 11 5.37 -3.36 1.02
CA VAL A 11 6.28 -2.75 2.01
C VAL A 11 5.83 -1.31 2.25
N VAL A 12 5.57 -0.97 3.51
CA VAL A 12 5.23 0.39 3.93
C VAL A 12 6.41 0.96 4.72
N ARG A 13 6.90 2.13 4.31
CA ARG A 13 7.88 2.92 5.06
C ARG A 13 7.26 4.25 5.44
N VAL A 14 7.29 4.56 6.73
CA VAL A 14 6.79 5.83 7.25
C VAL A 14 7.95 6.62 7.81
N THR A 15 8.09 7.87 7.36
CA THR A 15 9.05 8.81 7.90
C THR A 15 8.29 9.99 8.46
N SER A 16 8.38 10.24 9.76
CA SER A 16 7.89 11.45 10.38
C SER A 16 8.97 12.54 10.31
N GLY A 17 8.62 13.70 9.76
CA GLY A 17 9.50 14.87 9.72
C GLY A 17 8.79 16.14 10.14
N GLN A 18 9.51 17.26 10.11
CA GLN A 18 8.98 18.59 10.44
C GLN A 18 7.76 19.01 9.59
N HIS A 19 7.62 18.44 8.40
CA HIS A 19 6.53 18.75 7.46
C HIS A 19 5.39 17.71 7.48
N GLY A 20 5.34 16.84 8.49
CA GLY A 20 4.35 15.76 8.60
C GLY A 20 4.88 14.40 8.12
N PRO A 21 4.01 13.38 8.03
CA PRO A 21 4.41 12.04 7.63
C PRO A 21 4.63 11.95 6.12
N ARG A 22 5.72 11.32 5.70
CA ARG A 22 5.90 10.78 4.36
C ARG A 22 5.72 9.27 4.42
N ILE A 23 4.74 8.76 3.68
CA ILE A 23 4.40 7.33 3.65
C ILE A 23 4.75 6.82 2.26
N ARG A 24 5.68 5.88 2.17
CA ARG A 24 6.10 5.23 0.94
C ARG A 24 5.59 3.80 0.92
N LEU A 25 4.78 3.47 -0.07
CA LEU A 25 4.26 2.14 -0.32
C LEU A 25 4.96 1.54 -1.54
N GLN A 26 5.43 0.30 -1.43
CA GLN A 26 5.94 -0.48 -2.55
C GLN A 26 5.09 -1.75 -2.70
N ASP A 27 4.48 -1.94 -3.87
CA ASP A 27 3.88 -3.22 -4.27
C ASP A 27 5.01 -4.17 -4.70
N LEU A 28 5.18 -5.27 -3.98
CA LEU A 28 6.24 -6.23 -4.26
C LEU A 28 5.96 -7.10 -5.49
N ARG A 29 4.71 -7.13 -5.97
CA ARG A 29 4.33 -7.91 -7.18
C ARG A 29 4.66 -7.14 -8.45
N THR A 30 4.42 -5.83 -8.45
CA THR A 30 4.61 -4.96 -9.62
C THR A 30 5.88 -4.13 -9.56
N GLY A 31 6.46 -3.97 -8.36
CA GLY A 31 7.55 -3.02 -8.11
C GLY A 31 7.09 -1.56 -8.09
N GLU A 32 5.79 -1.27 -8.23
CA GLU A 32 5.27 0.09 -8.20
C GLU A 32 5.53 0.72 -6.83
N VAL A 33 6.06 1.95 -6.86
CA VAL A 33 6.30 2.76 -5.68
C VAL A 33 5.39 3.97 -5.71
N ARG A 34 4.70 4.23 -4.60
CA ARG A 34 3.83 5.38 -4.42
C ARG A 34 4.12 6.07 -3.10
N GLU A 35 4.08 7.40 -3.10
CA GLU A 35 4.28 8.21 -1.90
C GLU A 35 3.02 9.00 -1.56
N PHE A 36 2.78 9.18 -0.25
CA PHE A 36 1.67 9.91 0.30
C PHE A 36 2.17 10.91 1.35
N ALA A 37 1.57 12.10 1.37
CA ALA A 37 1.88 13.15 2.33
C ALA A 37 0.95 13.12 3.55
N SER A 38 -0.05 12.24 3.55
CA SER A 38 -0.96 12.06 4.67
C SER A 38 -1.45 10.62 4.81
N TRP A 39 -1.79 10.24 6.04
CA TRP A 39 -2.43 8.96 6.34
C TRP A 39 -3.80 8.82 5.66
N ALA A 40 -4.57 9.91 5.55
CA ALA A 40 -5.89 9.89 4.93
C ALA A 40 -5.83 9.57 3.41
N GLU A 41 -4.80 10.05 2.71
CA GLU A 41 -4.56 9.68 1.30
C GLU A 41 -4.12 8.22 1.18
N PHE A 42 -3.20 7.78 2.03
CA PHE A 42 -2.73 6.39 2.07
C PHE A 42 -3.88 5.41 2.31
N LEU A 43 -4.74 5.66 3.30
CA LEU A 43 -5.86 4.77 3.64
C LEU A 43 -6.88 4.67 2.50
N ARG A 44 -7.26 5.79 1.88
CA ARG A 44 -8.16 5.78 0.70
C ARG A 44 -7.60 4.96 -0.46
N TYR A 45 -6.28 5.04 -0.68
CA TYR A 45 -5.62 4.21 -1.68
C TYR A 45 -5.63 2.73 -1.29
N ALA A 46 -5.25 2.41 -0.04
CA ALA A 46 -5.20 1.03 0.45
C ALA A 46 -6.58 0.35 0.40
N GLU A 47 -7.65 1.06 0.74
CA GLU A 47 -9.03 0.59 0.58
C GLU A 47 -9.36 0.28 -0.88
N THR A 48 -9.01 1.18 -1.81
CA THR A 48 -9.26 0.98 -3.24
C THR A 48 -8.55 -0.25 -3.79
N VAL A 49 -7.31 -0.49 -3.37
CA VAL A 49 -6.53 -1.66 -3.80
C VAL A 49 -7.03 -2.93 -3.12
N GLY A 50 -7.34 -2.88 -1.83
CA GLY A 50 -7.91 -3.99 -1.07
C GLY A 50 -9.24 -4.47 -1.63
N SER A 51 -10.16 -3.56 -1.96
CA SER A 51 -11.46 -3.89 -2.57
C SER A 51 -11.33 -4.48 -3.98
N ARG A 52 -10.27 -4.15 -4.73
CA ARG A 52 -9.99 -4.77 -6.04
C ARG A 52 -9.41 -6.17 -5.91
N SER A 53 -8.67 -6.44 -4.83
CA SER A 53 -8.09 -7.75 -4.55
C SER A 53 -9.10 -8.77 -4.04
N THR A 54 -10.21 -8.34 -3.39
CA THR A 54 -11.26 -9.25 -2.91
C THR A 54 -12.31 -9.64 -3.95
N LEU A 55 -12.25 -9.07 -5.16
CA LEU A 55 -13.16 -9.34 -6.28
C LEU A 55 -12.59 -10.33 -7.32
N ARG A 56 -11.45 -10.97 -7.02
CA ARG A 56 -10.83 -12.00 -7.87
C ARG A 56 -10.88 -13.36 -7.20
#